data_AF-A0A317FMH7-F1
#
_entry.id   AF-A0A317FMH7-F1
#
_cell.length_a   1.000
_cell.length_b   1.000
_cell.length_c   1.000
_cell.angle_alpha   90.00
_cell.angle_beta   90.00
_cell.angle_gamma   90.00
#
_symmetry.space_group_name_H-M   'P 1'
#
loop_
_entity.id
_entity.type
_entity.pdbx_description
1 polymer ?
#
loop_
_entity_poly.entity_id
_entity_poly.type
_entity_poly.pdbx_seq_one_letter_code
_entity_poly.pdbx_strand_id
1 'polypeptide(L)'
;MPEWFLYFVSILSKSWVLILSPAILLFFILKDYLALRFAAITAAFFLFGTITYSSLMAFDDGIYVYRYLVWALTDITWMALIAYLGLKDKVHLWQCVLGQLVVIAAPILQLFRLVDRHLWDLSYSTVMYQTFMPLINIATVVICYLPLLYIFVNKRNKALSL
;
A
#
# COMPACT_ATOMS: atom_id res chain seq x y z
N MET A 1 27.70 -13.72 1.53
CA MET A 1 27.05 -12.52 0.96
C MET A 1 27.22 -11.37 1.94
N PRO A 2 27.32 -10.10 1.49
CA PRO A 2 27.48 -8.96 2.38
C PRO A 2 26.28 -8.81 3.33
N GLU A 3 26.51 -8.42 4.59
CA GLU A 3 25.40 -8.26 5.56
C GLU A 3 24.41 -7.17 5.17
N TRP A 4 24.89 -6.08 4.55
CA TRP A 4 24.02 -5.01 4.03
C TRP A 4 23.06 -5.53 2.95
N PHE A 5 23.47 -6.52 2.16
CA PHE A 5 22.64 -7.15 1.14
C PHE A 5 21.55 -8.03 1.76
N LEU A 6 21.90 -8.81 2.80
CA LEU A 6 20.93 -9.63 3.53
C LEU A 6 19.91 -8.77 4.28
N TYR A 7 20.34 -7.65 4.86
CA TYR A 7 19.45 -6.67 5.50
C TYR A 7 18.50 -6.03 4.48
N PHE A 8 19.01 -5.63 3.31
CA PHE A 8 18.21 -5.07 2.23
C PHE A 8 17.17 -6.09 1.71
N VAL A 9 17.59 -7.33 1.45
CA VAL A 9 16.69 -8.43 1.04
C VAL A 9 15.67 -8.75 2.13
N SER A 10 16.02 -8.63 3.41
CA SER A 10 15.10 -8.82 4.54
C SER A 10 14.03 -7.73 4.61
N ILE A 11 14.40 -6.47 4.39
CA ILE A 11 13.43 -5.35 4.31
C ILE A 11 12.50 -5.56 3.12
N LEU A 12 13.07 -5.92 1.97
CA LEU A 12 12.34 -6.17 0.75
C LEU A 12 11.38 -7.37 0.88
N SER A 13 11.79 -8.45 1.54
CA SER A 13 10.94 -9.64 1.75
C SER A 13 9.81 -9.41 2.74
N LYS A 14 10.01 -8.51 3.71
CA LYS A 14 8.97 -8.09 4.65
C LYS A 14 8.03 -7.02 4.06
N SER A 15 8.46 -6.34 3.01
CA SER A 15 7.68 -5.29 2.36
C SER A 15 6.93 -5.82 1.14
N TRP A 16 5.69 -5.38 0.97
CA TRP A 16 4.93 -5.60 -0.26
C TRP A 16 5.58 -4.97 -1.52
N VAL A 17 6.65 -4.19 -1.34
CA VAL A 17 7.48 -3.58 -2.39
C VAL A 17 8.10 -4.61 -3.33
N LEU A 18 8.55 -5.77 -2.85
CA LEU A 18 9.05 -6.82 -3.76
C LEU A 18 7.96 -7.30 -4.70
N ILE A 19 6.73 -7.43 -4.18
CA ILE A 19 5.58 -7.87 -4.97
C ILE A 19 5.17 -6.76 -5.95
N LEU A 20 5.39 -5.49 -5.66
CA LEU A 20 5.12 -4.39 -6.61
C LEU A 20 6.23 -4.18 -7.66
N SER A 21 7.45 -4.68 -7.40
CA SER A 21 8.60 -4.45 -8.30
C SER A 21 8.41 -4.97 -9.74
N PRO A 22 7.79 -6.15 -9.99
CA PRO A 22 7.53 -6.61 -11.36
C PRO A 22 6.50 -5.73 -12.07
N ALA A 23 5.47 -5.25 -11.36
CA ALA A 23 4.47 -4.35 -11.93
C ALA A 23 5.12 -3.03 -12.39
N ILE A 24 5.98 -2.43 -11.56
CA ILE A 24 6.68 -1.18 -11.89
C ILE A 24 7.56 -1.36 -13.14
N LEU A 25 8.32 -2.46 -13.20
CA LEU A 25 9.16 -2.77 -14.36
C LEU A 25 8.33 -2.99 -15.63
N LEU A 26 7.22 -3.72 -15.53
CA LEU A 26 6.33 -3.96 -16.67
C LEU A 26 5.68 -2.65 -17.16
N PHE A 27 5.20 -1.78 -16.26
CA PHE A 27 4.66 -0.48 -16.67
C PHE A 27 5.71 0.43 -17.29
N PHE A 28 6.95 0.37 -16.81
CA PHE A 28 8.07 1.11 -17.39
C PHE A 28 8.34 0.66 -18.83
N ILE A 29 8.39 -0.65 -19.09
CA ILE A 29 8.59 -1.22 -20.43
C ILE A 29 7.40 -0.91 -21.34
N LEU A 30 6.17 -1.03 -20.82
CA LEU A 30 4.94 -0.75 -21.56
C LEU A 30 4.69 0.74 -21.78
N LYS A 31 5.52 1.63 -21.20
CA LYS A 31 5.39 3.09 -21.22
C LYS A 31 4.04 3.59 -20.69
N ASP A 32 3.40 2.84 -19.80
CA ASP A 32 2.19 3.28 -19.10
C ASP A 32 2.58 4.13 -17.89
N TYR A 33 2.84 5.42 -18.15
CA TYR A 33 3.27 6.35 -17.12
C TYR A 33 2.18 6.66 -16.08
N LEU A 34 0.90 6.43 -16.39
CA LEU A 34 -0.21 6.68 -15.46
C LEU A 34 -0.24 5.58 -14.38
N ALA A 35 -0.24 4.32 -14.81
CA ALA A 35 -0.20 3.17 -13.91
C ALA A 35 1.15 3.08 -13.16
N LEU A 36 2.26 3.44 -13.81
CA LEU A 36 3.58 3.48 -13.19
C LEU A 36 3.63 4.45 -12.00
N ARG A 37 3.05 5.65 -12.14
CA ARG A 37 3.04 6.65 -11.05
C ARG A 37 2.28 6.14 -9.84
N PHE A 38 1.12 5.52 -10.07
CA PHE A 38 0.33 4.92 -9.00
C PHE A 38 1.12 3.81 -8.29
N ALA A 39 1.67 2.85 -9.04
CA ALA A 39 2.43 1.75 -8.47
C ALA A 39 3.71 2.22 -7.73
N ALA A 40 4.41 3.21 -8.28
CA ALA A 40 5.63 3.75 -7.68
C ALA A 40 5.36 4.49 -6.35
N ILE A 41 4.29 5.29 -6.28
CA ILE A 41 3.89 5.98 -5.05
C ILE A 41 3.47 4.97 -3.99
N THR A 42 2.64 3.99 -4.34
CA THR A 42 2.24 2.92 -3.42
C THR A 42 3.43 2.14 -2.90
N ALA A 43 4.40 1.81 -3.76
CA ALA A 43 5.64 1.16 -3.33
C ALA A 43 6.46 2.05 -2.38
N ALA A 44 6.57 3.35 -2.65
CA ALA A 44 7.28 4.28 -1.76
C ALA A 44 6.66 4.35 -0.35
N PHE A 45 5.33 4.38 -0.25
CA PHE A 45 4.63 4.40 1.04
C PHE A 45 4.74 3.06 1.78
N PHE A 46 4.68 1.92 1.08
CA PHE A 46 4.92 0.61 1.70
C PHE A 46 6.35 0.43 2.20
N LEU A 47 7.32 0.96 1.44
CA LEU A 47 8.73 1.00 1.85
C LEU A 47 8.91 1.86 3.11
N PHE A 48 8.31 3.06 3.11
CA PHE A 48 8.32 3.95 4.27
C PHE A 48 7.72 3.28 5.51
N GLY A 49 6.57 2.61 5.36
CA GLY A 49 5.95 1.84 6.45
C GLY A 49 6.86 0.73 6.99
N THR A 50 7.56 0.00 6.12
CA THR A 50 8.46 -1.09 6.53
C THR A 50 9.69 -0.57 7.26
N ILE A 51 10.30 0.53 6.78
CA ILE A 51 11.49 1.12 7.41
C ILE A 51 11.15 1.75 8.77
N THR A 52 10.00 2.41 8.86
CA THR A 52 9.59 3.09 10.10
C THR A 52 9.05 2.12 11.17
N TYR A 53 8.63 0.90 10.78
CA TYR A 53 8.01 -0.07 11.67
C TYR A 53 8.84 -0.38 12.92
N SER A 54 10.12 -0.75 12.76
CA SER A 54 10.99 -1.12 13.89
C SER A 54 11.32 0.08 14.78
N SER A 55 11.56 1.25 14.17
CA SER A 55 11.87 2.49 14.89
C SER A 55 10.67 2.98 15.70
N LEU A 56 9.46 2.91 15.13
CA LEU A 56 8.21 3.26 15.81
C LEU A 56 7.88 2.29 16.95
N MET A 57 8.12 0.98 16.76
CA MET A 57 7.94 0.01 17.85
C MET A 57 8.89 0.26 19.01
N ALA A 58 10.16 0.61 18.74
CA ALA A 58 11.13 0.91 19.80
C ALA A 58 10.83 2.23 20.53
N PHE A 59 10.28 3.23 19.82
CA PHE A 59 9.93 4.52 20.40
C PHE A 59 8.66 4.47 21.26
N ASP A 60 7.71 3.61 20.92
CA ASP A 60 6.39 3.49 21.55
C ASP A 60 6.32 2.30 22.54
N ASP A 61 7.46 1.75 22.96
CA ASP A 61 7.54 0.62 23.88
C ASP A 61 7.09 1.07 25.29
N GLY A 62 5.92 0.57 25.70
CA GLY A 62 5.27 0.93 26.97
C GLY A 62 3.97 1.73 26.84
N ILE A 63 3.73 2.45 25.74
CA ILE A 63 2.51 3.26 25.52
C ILE A 63 1.64 2.65 24.42
N TYR A 64 2.23 2.12 23.34
CA TYR A 64 1.55 1.38 22.26
C TYR A 64 0.46 2.16 21.50
N VAL A 65 0.51 3.50 21.51
CA VAL A 65 -0.51 4.41 20.95
C VAL A 65 0.02 5.18 19.74
N TYR A 66 1.25 5.71 19.82
CA TYR A 66 1.79 6.62 18.81
C TYR A 66 2.03 5.97 17.46
N ARG A 67 2.30 4.66 17.42
CA ARG A 67 2.47 3.92 16.16
C ARG A 67 1.23 3.95 15.27
N TYR A 68 0.03 3.83 15.85
CA TYR A 68 -1.21 3.80 15.07
C TYR A 68 -1.56 5.18 14.52
N LEU A 69 -1.21 6.24 15.25
CA LEU A 69 -1.38 7.61 14.78
C LEU A 69 -0.46 7.91 13.58
N VAL A 70 0.82 7.53 13.68
CA VAL A 70 1.78 7.73 12.57
C VAL A 70 1.40 6.91 11.35
N TRP A 71 0.96 5.66 11.53
CA TRP A 71 0.48 4.85 10.42
C TRP A 71 -0.80 5.41 9.79
N ALA A 72 -1.75 5.91 10.59
CA ALA A 72 -2.97 6.55 10.06
C ALA A 72 -2.67 7.82 9.28
N LEU A 73 -1.75 8.64 9.78
CA LEU A 73 -1.29 9.83 9.05
C LEU A 73 -0.59 9.44 7.74
N THR A 74 0.16 8.34 7.73
CA THR A 74 0.81 7.83 6.52
C THR A 74 -0.22 7.41 5.48
N ASP A 75 -1.25 6.66 5.88
CA ASP A 75 -2.33 6.22 4.98
C ASP A 75 -3.15 7.40 4.46
N ILE A 76 -3.48 8.38 5.31
CA ILE A 76 -4.17 9.61 4.91
C ILE A 76 -3.32 10.43 3.94
N THR A 77 -2.00 10.50 4.17
CA THR A 77 -1.08 11.22 3.27
C THR A 77 -1.02 10.53 1.91
N TRP A 78 -0.97 9.20 1.87
CA TRP A 78 -1.07 8.44 0.62
C TRP A 78 -2.39 8.74 -0.11
N MET A 79 -3.52 8.69 0.62
CA MET A 79 -4.85 8.98 0.08
C MET A 79 -4.90 10.39 -0.53
N ALA A 80 -4.42 11.40 0.20
CA ALA A 80 -4.39 12.78 -0.27
C ALA A 80 -3.51 12.95 -1.52
N LEU A 81 -2.33 12.31 -1.54
CA LEU A 81 -1.40 12.38 -2.67
C LEU A 81 -2.00 11.74 -3.94
N ILE A 82 -2.59 10.55 -3.81
CA ILE A 82 -3.24 9.85 -4.93
C ILE A 82 -4.46 10.62 -5.43
N ALA A 83 -5.29 11.15 -4.52
CA ALA A 83 -6.44 11.97 -4.90
C ALA A 83 -6.01 13.23 -5.67
N TYR A 84 -4.97 13.93 -5.19
CA TYR A 84 -4.40 15.10 -5.88
C TYR A 84 -3.89 14.75 -7.29
N LEU A 85 -3.21 13.60 -7.44
CA LEU A 85 -2.72 13.15 -8.75
C LEU A 85 -3.83 12.66 -9.67
N GLY A 86 -4.90 12.07 -9.11
CA GLY A 86 -6.12 11.71 -9.83
C GLY A 86 -6.81 12.95 -10.41
N LEU A 87 -6.94 14.02 -9.62
CA LEU A 87 -7.52 15.30 -10.08
C LEU A 87 -6.69 16.00 -11.17
N LYS A 88 -5.38 15.71 -11.25
CA LYS A 88 -4.49 16.25 -12.30
C LYS A 88 -4.33 15.33 -13.51
N ASP A 89 -5.18 14.30 -13.63
CA ASP A 89 -5.12 13.28 -14.68
C ASP A 89 -3.74 12.63 -14.82
N LYS A 90 -2.98 12.55 -13.72
CA LYS A 90 -1.65 11.93 -13.68
C LYS A 90 -1.68 10.46 -13.30
N VAL A 91 -2.86 9.96 -12.94
CA VAL A 91 -3.18 8.57 -12.58
C VAL A 91 -4.57 8.25 -13.14
N HIS A 92 -4.85 6.99 -13.45
CA HIS A 92 -6.19 6.59 -13.86
C HIS A 92 -7.23 6.88 -12.76
N LEU A 93 -8.28 7.63 -13.11
CA LEU A 93 -9.34 8.00 -12.17
C LEU A 93 -9.98 6.79 -11.49
N TRP A 94 -10.22 5.70 -12.24
CA TRP A 94 -10.80 4.48 -11.68
C TRP A 94 -9.85 3.80 -10.68
N GLN A 95 -8.52 3.81 -10.92
CA GLN A 95 -7.54 3.30 -9.96
C GLN A 95 -7.50 4.15 -8.70
N CYS A 96 -7.60 5.47 -8.87
CA CYS A 96 -7.72 6.40 -7.77
C CYS A 96 -8.95 6.06 -6.92
N VAL A 97 -10.15 5.98 -7.52
CA VAL A 97 -11.40 5.68 -6.79
C VAL A 97 -11.32 4.32 -6.06
N LEU A 98 -10.90 3.25 -6.75
CA LEU A 98 -10.75 1.93 -6.12
C LEU A 98 -9.71 1.94 -5.00
N GLY A 99 -8.58 2.62 -5.20
CA GLY A 99 -7.53 2.75 -4.20
C GLY A 99 -8.03 3.44 -2.94
N GLN A 100 -8.78 4.54 -3.08
CA GLN A 100 -9.37 5.25 -1.93
C GLN A 100 -10.36 4.37 -1.17
N LEU A 101 -11.25 3.65 -1.87
CA LEU A 101 -12.25 2.78 -1.25
C LEU A 101 -11.63 1.63 -0.45
N VAL A 102 -10.51 1.08 -0.92
CA VAL A 102 -9.79 0.02 -0.21
C VAL A 102 -8.98 0.58 0.95
N VAL A 103 -8.20 1.64 0.71
CA VAL A 103 -7.24 2.15 1.70
C VAL A 103 -7.92 2.87 2.85
N ILE A 104 -9.11 3.48 2.67
CA ILE A 104 -9.82 4.17 3.76
C ILE A 104 -10.12 3.26 4.97
N ALA A 105 -10.22 1.95 4.75
CA ALA A 105 -10.40 0.99 5.83
C ALA A 105 -9.19 0.93 6.77
N ALA A 106 -7.97 1.18 6.29
CA ALA A 106 -6.75 1.13 7.10
C ALA A 106 -6.68 2.22 8.19
N PRO A 107 -6.81 3.54 7.88
CA PRO A 107 -6.81 4.57 8.91
C PRO A 107 -8.02 4.45 9.84
N ILE A 108 -9.18 3.98 9.36
CA ILE A 108 -10.34 3.69 10.22
C ILE A 108 -9.99 2.61 11.25
N LEU A 109 -9.39 1.49 10.82
CA LEU A 109 -8.99 0.41 11.72
C LEU A 109 -7.88 0.84 12.70
N GLN A 110 -6.94 1.67 12.25
CA GLN A 110 -5.88 2.20 13.11
C GLN A 110 -6.42 3.17 14.17
N LEU A 111 -7.35 4.05 13.79
CA LEU A 111 -8.03 4.95 14.74
C LEU A 111 -8.96 4.18 15.69
N PHE A 112 -9.69 3.17 15.20
CA PHE A 112 -10.49 2.30 16.04
C PHE A 112 -9.62 1.59 17.08
N ARG A 113 -8.46 1.08 16.67
CA ARG A 113 -7.51 0.44 17.58
C ARG A 113 -6.89 1.42 18.57
N LEU A 114 -6.65 2.67 18.16
CA LEU A 114 -6.20 3.75 19.04
C LEU A 114 -7.21 4.02 20.17
N VAL A 115 -8.50 4.13 19.80
CA VAL A 115 -9.60 4.36 20.75
C VAL A 115 -9.79 3.16 21.67
N ASP A 116 -9.78 1.94 21.12
CA ASP A 116 -9.98 0.71 21.89
C ASP A 116 -8.88 0.52 22.95
N ARG A 117 -7.62 0.79 22.60
CA ARG A 117 -6.50 0.72 23.57
C ARG A 117 -6.63 1.74 24.70
N HIS A 118 -7.26 2.89 24.45
CA HIS A 118 -7.46 3.93 25.46
C HIS A 118 -8.68 3.68 26.35
N LEU A 119 -9.71 3.01 25.83
CA LEU A 119 -10.98 2.84 26.53
C LEU A 119 -11.20 1.43 27.08
N TRP A 120 -10.92 0.35 26.32
CA TRP A 120 -11.42 -0.99 26.65
C TRP A 120 -10.45 -2.17 26.46
N ASP A 121 -9.23 -1.99 25.95
CA ASP A 121 -8.18 -3.03 25.73
C ASP A 121 -8.75 -4.41 25.32
N LEU A 122 -9.68 -4.40 24.38
CA LEU A 122 -10.43 -5.59 23.97
C LEU A 122 -9.56 -6.48 23.07
N SER A 123 -9.48 -7.77 23.40
CA SER A 123 -8.78 -8.79 22.59
C SER A 123 -9.32 -8.85 21.14
N TYR A 124 -10.59 -8.53 20.93
CA TYR A 124 -11.27 -8.54 19.62
C TYR A 124 -10.67 -7.55 18.61
N SER A 125 -10.28 -6.34 19.04
CA SER A 125 -9.70 -5.34 18.12
C SER A 125 -8.35 -5.78 17.57
N THR A 126 -7.61 -6.59 18.35
CA THR A 126 -6.31 -7.09 17.94
C THR A 126 -6.44 -8.09 16.79
N VAL A 127 -7.40 -9.01 16.89
CA VAL A 127 -7.67 -10.01 15.85
C VAL A 127 -8.16 -9.32 14.57
N MET A 128 -9.13 -8.40 14.68
CA MET A 128 -9.61 -7.66 13.50
C MET A 128 -8.47 -6.93 12.79
N TYR A 129 -7.64 -6.19 13.51
CA TYR A 129 -6.53 -5.46 12.92
C TYR A 129 -5.52 -6.39 12.22
N GLN A 130 -5.16 -7.52 12.85
CA GLN A 130 -4.22 -8.47 12.27
C GLN A 130 -4.76 -9.19 11.03
N THR A 131 -6.08 -9.34 10.91
CA THR A 131 -6.72 -9.96 9.74
C THR A 131 -6.98 -8.95 8.62
N PHE A 132 -7.52 -7.77 8.92
CA PHE A 132 -7.91 -6.81 7.89
C PHE A 132 -6.73 -6.03 7.31
N MET A 133 -5.70 -5.72 8.11
CA MET A 133 -4.56 -4.94 7.61
C MET A 133 -3.81 -5.63 6.46
N PRO A 134 -3.49 -6.94 6.53
CA PRO A 134 -2.92 -7.66 5.39
C PRO A 134 -3.87 -7.71 4.19
N LEU A 135 -5.18 -7.87 4.40
CA LEU A 135 -6.16 -7.91 3.31
C LEU A 135 -6.21 -6.59 2.53
N ILE A 136 -6.20 -5.46 3.23
CA ILE A 136 -6.17 -4.13 2.62
C ILE A 136 -4.88 -3.94 1.80
N ASN A 137 -3.74 -4.38 2.33
CA ASN A 137 -2.47 -4.32 1.61
C ASN A 137 -2.49 -5.19 0.35
N ILE A 138 -2.99 -6.43 0.43
CA ILE A 138 -3.14 -7.33 -0.72
C ILE A 138 -4.07 -6.68 -1.77
N ALA A 139 -5.22 -6.16 -1.36
CA ALA A 139 -6.16 -5.52 -2.28
C ALA A 139 -5.53 -4.31 -2.98
N THR A 140 -4.74 -3.50 -2.25
CA THR A 140 -4.01 -2.36 -2.81
C THR A 140 -2.97 -2.80 -3.84
N VAL A 141 -2.24 -3.90 -3.57
CA VAL A 141 -1.33 -4.51 -4.54
C VAL A 141 -2.08 -4.98 -5.79
N VAL A 142 -3.20 -5.68 -5.62
CA VAL A 142 -4.03 -6.14 -6.74
C VAL A 142 -4.47 -4.96 -7.64
N ILE A 143 -4.86 -3.83 -7.03
CA ILE A 143 -5.22 -2.61 -7.79
C ILE A 143 -4.05 -2.07 -8.62
N CYS A 144 -2.82 -2.18 -8.11
CA CYS A 144 -1.63 -1.80 -8.87
C CYS A 144 -1.43 -2.71 -10.11
N TYR A 145 -1.85 -3.97 -10.05
CA TYR A 145 -1.73 -4.94 -11.16
C TYR A 145 -2.88 -4.89 -12.17
N LEU A 146 -4.04 -4.34 -11.80
CA LEU A 146 -5.23 -4.31 -12.67
C LEU A 146 -5.00 -3.71 -14.08
N PRO A 147 -4.23 -2.61 -14.27
CA PRO A 147 -4.00 -2.07 -15.61
C PRO A 147 -3.24 -3.03 -16.53
N LEU A 148 -2.35 -3.88 -15.98
CA LEU A 148 -1.66 -4.90 -16.77
C LEU A 148 -2.67 -5.88 -17.38
N LEU A 149 -3.61 -6.37 -16.56
CA LEU A 149 -4.66 -7.29 -17.03
C LEU A 149 -5.50 -6.64 -18.14
N TYR A 150 -5.86 -5.37 -18.00
CA TYR A 150 -6.60 -4.63 -19.02
C TYR A 150 -5.83 -4.51 -20.34
N ILE A 151 -4.53 -4.20 -20.28
CA ILE A 151 -3.66 -4.13 -21.47
C ILE A 151 -3.57 -5.49 -22.17
N PHE A 152 -3.40 -6.58 -21.43
CA PHE A 152 -3.31 -7.92 -22.00
C PHE A 152 -4.62 -8.36 -22.66
N VAL A 153 -5.76 -8.10 -22.02
CA VAL A 153 -7.09 -8.42 -22.58
C VAL A 153 -7.36 -7.62 -23.85
N ASN A 154 -7.06 -6.32 -23.87
CA ASN A 154 -7.28 -5.48 -25.05
C ASN A 154 -6.37 -5.86 -26.22
N LYS A 155 -5.09 -6.20 -25.96
CA LYS A 155 -4.19 -6.69 -27.01
C LYS A 155 -4.66 -8.03 -27.58
N ARG A 156 -5.13 -8.95 -26.73
CA ARG A 156 -5.68 -10.24 -27.17
C ARG A 156 -6.93 -10.04 -28.04
N ASN A 157 -7.84 -9.17 -27.64
CA ASN A 157 -9.06 -8.93 -28.40
C ASN A 157 -8.76 -8.29 -29.76
N LYS A 158 -7.77 -7.38 -29.85
CA LYS A 158 -7.30 -6.84 -31.14
C LYS A 158 -6.63 -7.89 -32.03
N ALA A 159 -5.91 -8.84 -31.43
CA ALA A 159 -5.26 -9.93 -32.18
C ALA A 159 -6.25 -10.98 -32.69
N LEU A 160 -7.41 -11.14 -32.04
CA LEU A 160 -8.49 -12.04 -32.45
C LEU A 160 -9.47 -11.41 -33.44
N SER A 161 -9.45 -10.09 -33.60
CA SER A 161 -10.29 -9.33 -34.54
C SER A 161 -9.60 -9.03 -35.88
N LEU A 162 -8.37 -9.49 -36.07
CA LEU A 162 -7.58 -9.44 -37.31
C LEU A 162 -7.58 -10.83 -37.96
#